data_AF-A0AAW2IKE1-F1
#
_entry.id   AF-A0AAW2IKE1-F1
#
_cell.length_a   1.000
_cell.length_b   1.000
_cell.length_c   1.000
_cell.angle_alpha   90.00
_cell.angle_beta   90.00
_cell.angle_gamma   90.00
#
_symmetry.space_group_name_H-M   'P 1'
#
loop_
_entity.id
_entity.type
_entity.pdbx_description
1 polymer ?
#
loop_
_entity_poly.entity_id
_entity_poly.type
_entity_poly.pdbx_seq_one_letter_code
_entity_poly.pdbx_strand_id
1 'polypeptide(L)'
;MEGSVSRKLEVNVSASEIWKAYGSLQLAQIAVDAFPETYSGYTVLEGDGYAGTIIQVFLAPGVPGPAWYKQKYLVVDDVRRVKVAPTIEGGVLEQGFKSYITRLEAIEKKGKTETDECIMIGTVEYVLEDESAFPLVASSIEGLYDIMKVVADYVIKQHNTTTN
;
A
#
# COMPACT_ATOMS: atom_id res chain seq x y z
N MET A 1 -17.15 15.88 1.14
CA MET A 1 -16.14 15.89 2.23
C MET A 1 -14.75 15.51 1.71
N GLU A 2 -13.68 16.11 2.24
CA GLU A 2 -12.29 15.75 1.94
C GLU A 2 -11.50 15.48 3.23
N GLY A 3 -10.47 14.64 3.16
CA GLY A 3 -9.67 14.33 4.34
C GLY A 3 -8.50 13.38 4.07
N SER A 4 -7.79 13.06 5.14
CA SER A 4 -6.76 12.03 5.15
C SER A 4 -6.81 11.21 6.43
N VAL A 5 -6.53 9.92 6.33
CA VAL A 5 -6.40 9.00 7.47
C VAL A 5 -5.11 8.21 7.33
N SER A 6 -4.42 7.97 8.45
CA SER A 6 -3.13 7.26 8.45
C SER A 6 -3.04 6.20 9.54
N ARG A 7 -2.19 5.21 9.28
CA ARG A 7 -1.77 4.16 10.23
C ARG A 7 -0.25 4.08 10.23
N LYS A 8 0.29 3.72 11.40
CA LYS A 8 1.74 3.56 11.61
C LYS A 8 1.99 2.17 12.17
N LEU A 9 3.09 1.56 11.74
CA LEU A 9 3.55 0.27 12.24
C LEU A 9 5.04 0.40 12.57
N GLU A 10 5.41 0.12 13.82
CA GLU A 10 6.82 -0.03 14.19
C GLU A 10 7.28 -1.43 13.80
N VAL A 11 8.45 -1.52 13.17
CA VAL A 11 9.00 -2.78 12.67
C VAL A 11 10.47 -2.90 13.06
N ASN A 12 10.87 -4.08 13.52
CA ASN A 12 12.24 -4.39 13.89
C ASN A 12 13.09 -4.84 12.68
N VAL A 13 12.96 -4.11 11.56
CA VAL A 13 13.94 -4.11 10.45
C VAL A 13 14.16 -2.68 9.95
N SER A 14 15.30 -2.40 9.30
CA SER A 14 15.62 -1.06 8.80
C SER A 14 14.61 -0.58 7.75
N ALA A 15 14.46 0.75 7.61
CA ALA A 15 13.53 1.30 6.63
C ALA A 15 13.96 0.94 5.21
N SER A 16 15.27 0.80 4.98
CA SER A 16 15.84 0.38 3.70
C SER A 16 15.43 -1.04 3.32
N GLU A 17 15.45 -1.99 4.25
CA GLU A 17 15.05 -3.37 3.97
C GLU A 17 13.55 -3.47 3.73
N ILE A 18 12.74 -2.78 4.53
CA ILE A 18 11.29 -2.73 4.31
C ILE A 18 10.95 -2.11 2.95
N TRP A 19 11.66 -1.05 2.57
CA TRP A 19 11.36 -0.31 1.34
C TRP A 19 11.49 -1.15 0.07
N LYS A 20 12.41 -2.13 0.05
CA LYS A 20 12.59 -3.05 -1.09
C LYS A 20 11.29 -3.79 -1.45
N ALA A 21 10.47 -4.12 -0.45
CA ALA A 21 9.16 -4.74 -0.65
C ALA A 21 8.04 -3.69 -0.69
N TYR A 22 8.00 -2.77 0.27
CA TYR A 22 6.90 -1.84 0.49
C TYR A 22 6.79 -0.75 -0.59
N GLY A 23 7.92 -0.32 -1.17
CA GLY A 23 7.95 0.67 -2.26
C GLY A 23 7.77 0.07 -3.65
N SER A 24 8.03 -1.22 -3.83
CA SER A 24 8.13 -1.86 -5.15
C SER A 24 6.81 -2.50 -5.60
N LEU A 25 6.84 -3.16 -6.77
CA LEU A 25 5.74 -4.00 -7.26
C LEU A 25 5.52 -5.26 -6.39
N GLN A 26 6.52 -5.65 -5.59
CA GLN A 26 6.42 -6.80 -4.70
C GLN A 26 5.31 -6.62 -3.65
N LEU A 27 4.99 -5.38 -3.28
CA LEU A 27 3.84 -5.05 -2.44
C LEU A 27 2.54 -5.68 -2.97
N ALA A 28 2.28 -5.54 -4.27
CA ALA A 28 1.05 -6.07 -4.87
C ALA A 28 1.04 -7.60 -4.83
N GLN A 29 2.17 -8.24 -5.14
CA GLN A 29 2.31 -9.69 -5.05
C GLN A 29 2.07 -10.20 -3.62
N ILE A 30 2.71 -9.59 -2.62
CA ILE A 30 2.55 -9.95 -1.21
C ILE A 30 1.07 -9.82 -0.78
N ALA A 31 0.39 -8.75 -1.21
CA ALA A 31 -1.02 -8.56 -0.90
C ALA A 31 -1.91 -9.64 -1.54
N VAL A 32 -1.67 -10.00 -2.80
CA VAL A 32 -2.40 -11.09 -3.48
C VAL A 32 -2.18 -12.43 -2.78
N ASP A 33 -0.95 -12.76 -2.43
CA ASP A 33 -0.62 -14.04 -1.81
C ASP A 33 -1.17 -14.17 -0.39
N ALA A 34 -1.21 -13.06 0.36
CA ALA A 34 -1.65 -13.06 1.75
C ALA A 34 -3.17 -12.93 1.94
N PHE A 35 -3.86 -12.32 0.98
CA PHE A 35 -5.30 -12.08 1.03
C PHE A 35 -6.01 -12.59 -0.23
N PRO A 36 -5.90 -13.89 -0.56
CA PRO A 36 -6.52 -14.46 -1.77
C PRO A 36 -8.06 -14.39 -1.77
N GLU A 37 -8.67 -14.25 -0.59
CA GLU A 37 -10.11 -14.00 -0.44
C GLU A 37 -10.50 -12.56 -0.79
N THR A 38 -9.53 -11.64 -0.85
CA THR A 38 -9.73 -10.24 -1.18
C THR A 38 -9.23 -9.92 -2.59
N TYR A 39 -8.06 -10.42 -2.97
CA TYR A 39 -7.41 -10.15 -4.26
C TYR A 39 -7.21 -11.44 -5.05
N SER A 40 -7.62 -11.42 -6.32
CA SER A 40 -7.42 -12.56 -7.24
C SER A 40 -6.16 -12.42 -8.09
N GLY A 41 -5.53 -11.24 -8.13
CA GLY A 41 -4.32 -11.00 -8.90
C GLY A 41 -4.02 -9.53 -9.14
N TYR A 42 -2.92 -9.27 -9.82
CA TYR A 42 -2.60 -7.96 -10.38
C TYR A 42 -1.84 -8.11 -11.70
N THR A 43 -1.86 -7.07 -12.52
CA THR A 43 -1.02 -6.96 -13.72
C THR A 43 -0.39 -5.57 -13.80
N VAL A 44 0.81 -5.50 -14.37
CA VAL A 44 1.43 -4.23 -14.77
C VAL A 44 0.98 -3.92 -16.19
N LEU A 45 0.34 -2.77 -16.39
CA LEU A 45 -0.13 -2.31 -17.70
C LEU A 45 0.92 -1.45 -18.40
N GLU A 46 1.66 -0.67 -17.62
CA GLU A 46 2.71 0.24 -18.09
C GLU A 46 3.76 0.41 -16.99
N GLY A 47 5.03 0.60 -17.38
CA GLY A 47 6.12 0.93 -16.46
C GLY A 47 6.83 -0.28 -15.85
N ASP A 48 7.75 0.03 -14.94
CA ASP A 48 8.74 -0.89 -14.37
C ASP A 48 8.70 -0.96 -12.83
N GLY A 49 7.71 -0.30 -12.22
CA GLY A 49 7.58 -0.17 -10.77
C GLY A 49 7.92 1.22 -10.23
N TYR A 50 8.46 2.13 -11.05
CA TYR A 50 8.73 3.52 -10.67
C TYR A 50 7.62 4.48 -11.10
N ALA A 51 7.86 5.79 -10.96
CA ALA A 51 6.92 6.83 -11.37
C ALA A 51 6.53 6.67 -12.86
N GLY A 52 5.23 6.75 -13.14
CA GLY A 52 4.64 6.46 -14.45
C GLY A 52 4.01 5.07 -14.53
N THR A 53 4.39 4.13 -13.68
CA THR A 53 3.85 2.77 -13.67
C THR A 53 2.34 2.76 -13.43
N ILE A 54 1.61 1.94 -14.19
CA ILE A 54 0.18 1.68 -13.99
C ILE A 54 0.00 0.20 -13.71
N ILE A 55 -0.61 -0.11 -12.57
CA ILE A 55 -1.02 -1.48 -12.23
C ILE A 55 -2.54 -1.57 -12.24
N GLN A 56 -3.05 -2.74 -12.59
CA GLN A 56 -4.44 -3.11 -12.38
C GLN A 56 -4.49 -4.25 -11.37
N VAL A 57 -5.28 -4.06 -10.32
CA VAL A 57 -5.51 -5.05 -9.26
C VAL A 57 -6.91 -5.61 -9.41
N PHE A 58 -7.05 -6.92 -9.27
CA PHE A 58 -8.30 -7.64 -9.39
C PHE A 58 -8.76 -8.12 -8.01
N LEU A 59 -10.02 -7.89 -7.68
CA LEU A 59 -10.64 -8.39 -6.45
C LEU A 59 -11.12 -9.82 -6.66
N ALA A 60 -11.18 -10.59 -5.58
CA ALA A 60 -11.70 -11.95 -5.62
C ALA A 60 -13.22 -11.97 -5.85
N PRO A 61 -13.76 -13.01 -6.51
CA PRO A 61 -15.21 -13.17 -6.64
C PRO A 61 -15.91 -13.17 -5.28
N GLY A 62 -16.99 -12.39 -5.16
CA GLY A 62 -17.77 -12.28 -3.91
C GLY A 62 -17.35 -11.13 -3.00
N VAL A 63 -16.24 -10.43 -3.29
CA VAL A 63 -15.91 -9.17 -2.63
C VAL A 63 -16.92 -8.09 -3.07
N PRO A 64 -17.60 -7.39 -2.14
CA PRO A 64 -18.51 -6.31 -2.50
C PRO A 64 -17.79 -5.15 -3.21
N GLY A 65 -18.45 -4.57 -4.22
CA GLY A 65 -17.93 -3.44 -4.99
C GLY A 65 -17.37 -3.84 -6.36
N PRO A 66 -16.63 -2.94 -7.03
CA PRO A 66 -16.06 -3.20 -8.35
C PRO A 66 -15.02 -4.31 -8.33
N ALA A 67 -15.00 -5.12 -9.39
CA ALA A 67 -14.12 -6.29 -9.49
C ALA A 67 -12.63 -5.95 -9.66
N TRP A 68 -12.28 -4.69 -9.90
CA TRP A 68 -10.90 -4.27 -10.12
C TRP A 68 -10.73 -2.77 -9.89
N TYR A 69 -9.48 -2.34 -9.79
CA TYR A 69 -9.09 -0.93 -9.83
C TYR A 69 -7.72 -0.76 -10.48
N LYS A 70 -7.46 0.43 -11.01
CA LYS A 70 -6.14 0.82 -11.52
C LYS A 70 -5.51 1.87 -10.63
N GLN A 71 -4.23 1.71 -10.35
CA GLN A 71 -3.40 2.70 -9.68
C GLN A 71 -2.30 3.17 -10.60
N LYS A 72 -2.01 4.46 -10.55
CA LYS A 72 -0.84 5.05 -11.20
C LYS A 72 0.17 5.48 -10.15
N TYR A 73 1.42 5.06 -10.29
CA TYR A 73 2.49 5.49 -9.41
C TYR A 73 2.93 6.89 -9.85
N LEU A 74 2.56 7.89 -9.06
CA LEU A 74 2.94 9.29 -9.32
C LEU A 74 4.35 9.55 -8.81
N VAL A 75 4.69 8.99 -7.65
CA VAL A 75 6.00 9.11 -7.01
C VAL A 75 6.43 7.74 -6.52
N VAL A 76 7.69 7.39 -6.77
CA VAL A 76 8.44 6.32 -6.09
C VAL A 76 9.84 6.87 -5.88
N ASP A 77 10.17 7.26 -4.65
CA ASP A 77 11.43 7.88 -4.27
C ASP A 77 12.16 6.96 -3.30
N ASP A 78 13.19 6.26 -3.78
CA ASP A 78 13.96 5.29 -2.99
C ASP A 78 14.86 5.95 -1.94
N VAL A 79 15.23 7.21 -2.15
CA VAL A 79 16.08 7.96 -1.22
C VAL A 79 15.26 8.40 -0.01
N ARG A 80 14.07 8.95 -0.27
CA ARG A 80 13.14 9.37 0.79
C ARG A 80 12.26 8.22 1.31
N ARG A 81 12.19 7.12 0.58
CA ARG A 81 11.34 5.95 0.83
C ARG A 81 9.87 6.33 0.89
N VAL A 82 9.42 7.02 -0.16
CA VAL A 82 8.05 7.54 -0.29
C VAL A 82 7.45 7.09 -1.62
N LYS A 83 6.21 6.61 -1.58
CA LYS A 83 5.41 6.26 -2.77
C LYS A 83 4.06 6.92 -2.69
N VAL A 84 3.62 7.50 -3.80
CA VAL A 84 2.31 8.13 -3.95
C VAL A 84 1.62 7.51 -5.15
N ALA A 85 0.48 6.88 -4.91
CA ALA A 85 -0.26 6.12 -5.90
C ALA A 85 -1.76 6.48 -5.86
N PRO A 86 -2.20 7.45 -6.68
CA PRO A 86 -3.63 7.64 -6.94
C PRO A 86 -4.26 6.41 -7.59
N THR A 87 -5.46 6.06 -7.15
CA THR A 87 -6.39 5.25 -7.94
C THR A 87 -6.92 6.13 -9.07
N ILE A 88 -6.85 5.63 -10.30
CA ILE A 88 -7.21 6.38 -11.51
C ILE A 88 -8.47 5.85 -12.19
N GLU A 89 -8.88 4.62 -11.88
CA GLU A 89 -10.06 3.97 -12.48
C GLU A 89 -10.53 2.82 -11.58
N GLY A 90 -11.83 2.56 -11.54
CA GLY A 90 -12.44 1.46 -10.77
C GLY A 90 -12.38 1.63 -9.25
N GLY A 91 -12.64 0.53 -8.54
CA GLY A 91 -12.56 0.44 -7.08
C GLY A 91 -13.46 1.44 -6.34
N VAL A 92 -12.90 2.18 -5.39
CA VAL A 92 -13.69 3.14 -4.58
C VAL A 92 -14.19 4.35 -5.39
N LEU A 93 -13.58 4.64 -6.55
CA LEU A 93 -14.03 5.75 -7.40
C LEU A 93 -15.45 5.52 -7.94
N GLU A 94 -15.83 4.26 -8.17
CA GLU A 94 -17.20 3.89 -8.57
C GLU A 94 -18.17 3.75 -7.37
N GLN A 95 -17.67 4.01 -6.17
CA GLN A 95 -18.41 3.86 -4.91
C GLN A 95 -18.51 5.18 -4.14
N GLY A 96 -18.50 6.31 -4.83
CA GLY A 96 -18.73 7.64 -4.24
C GLY A 96 -17.47 8.44 -3.91
N PHE A 97 -16.27 7.97 -4.28
CA PHE A 97 -15.04 8.74 -4.16
C PHE A 97 -14.77 9.53 -5.43
N LYS A 98 -14.59 10.84 -5.29
CA LYS A 98 -14.06 11.70 -6.36
C LYS A 98 -12.56 11.48 -6.57
N SER A 99 -11.83 11.25 -5.48
CA SER A 99 -10.40 10.93 -5.53
C SER A 99 -10.00 10.03 -4.37
N TYR A 100 -9.00 9.20 -4.61
CA TYR A 100 -8.43 8.29 -3.64
C TYR A 100 -6.95 8.11 -3.92
N ILE A 101 -6.10 8.45 -2.95
CA ILE A 101 -4.64 8.41 -3.09
C ILE A 101 -4.06 7.62 -1.93
N THR A 102 -3.29 6.60 -2.26
CA THR A 102 -2.48 5.87 -1.30
C THR A 102 -1.08 6.48 -1.22
N ARG A 103 -0.63 6.83 -0.01
CA ARG A 103 0.74 7.24 0.27
C ARG A 103 1.39 6.25 1.23
N LEU A 104 2.58 5.77 0.88
CA LEU A 104 3.37 4.82 1.64
C LEU A 104 4.72 5.42 1.98
N GLU A 105 5.16 5.28 3.23
CA GLU A 105 6.45 5.79 3.69
C GLU A 105 7.14 4.79 4.62
N ALA A 106 8.47 4.72 4.57
CA ALA A 106 9.27 3.98 5.55
C ALA A 106 10.37 4.90 6.10
N ILE A 107 10.33 5.18 7.40
CA ILE A 107 11.28 6.08 8.06
C ILE A 107 12.13 5.33 9.09
N GLU A 108 13.42 5.65 9.16
CA GLU A 108 14.29 5.11 10.21
C GLU A 108 13.85 5.67 11.57
N LYS A 109 13.91 4.83 12.61
CA LYS A 109 13.64 5.29 13.96
C LYS A 109 14.86 6.06 14.49
N LYS A 110 14.71 7.38 14.67
CA LYS A 110 15.78 8.27 15.15
C LYS A 110 16.24 7.90 16.57
N GLY A 111 17.53 8.07 16.85
CA GLY A 111 18.08 8.05 18.21
C GLY A 111 18.78 6.75 18.64
N LYS A 112 18.92 5.78 17.74
CA LYS A 112 19.75 4.59 17.96
C LYS A 112 20.78 4.52 16.83
N THR A 113 22.05 4.44 17.19
CA THR A 113 23.18 4.48 16.24
C THR A 113 23.29 3.21 15.40
N GLU A 114 22.57 2.14 15.75
CA GLU A 114 22.65 0.80 15.13
C GLU A 114 21.35 0.00 15.35
N THR A 115 20.17 0.54 15.05
CA THR A 115 18.98 -0.35 15.00
C THR A 115 18.38 -0.41 13.62
N ASP A 116 18.27 -1.64 13.15
CA ASP A 116 17.34 -2.10 12.13
C ASP A 116 15.90 -1.93 12.63
N GLU A 117 15.48 -0.73 13.01
CA GLU A 117 14.10 -0.43 13.41
C GLU A 117 13.57 0.72 12.58
N CYS A 118 12.39 0.54 12.00
CA CYS A 118 11.73 1.56 11.21
C CYS A 118 10.26 1.75 11.60
N ILE A 119 9.68 2.82 11.08
CA ILE A 119 8.25 3.08 11.15
C ILE A 119 7.72 3.08 9.72
N MET A 120 6.82 2.15 9.43
CA MET A 120 6.01 2.18 8.22
C MET A 120 4.82 3.10 8.43
N ILE A 121 4.50 3.89 7.42
CA ILE A 121 3.31 4.76 7.41
C ILE A 121 2.51 4.44 6.15
N GLY A 122 1.22 4.23 6.33
CA GLY A 122 0.25 4.12 5.25
C GLY A 122 -0.81 5.20 5.43
N THR A 123 -1.06 5.98 4.38
CA THR A 123 -2.04 7.07 4.39
C THR A 123 -2.98 6.92 3.21
N VAL A 124 -4.27 7.15 3.46
CA VAL A 124 -5.30 7.31 2.45
C VAL A 124 -5.73 8.78 2.46
N GLU A 125 -5.48 9.48 1.37
CA GLU A 125 -6.01 10.83 1.10
C GLU A 125 -7.22 10.68 0.18
N TYR A 126 -8.33 11.37 0.47
CA TYR A 126 -9.58 11.16 -0.26
C TYR A 126 -10.41 12.43 -0.39
N VAL A 127 -11.23 12.46 -1.44
CA VAL A 127 -12.34 13.40 -1.61
C VAL A 127 -13.57 12.57 -1.95
N LEU A 128 -14.63 12.70 -1.17
CA LEU A 128 -15.92 12.06 -1.43
C LEU A 128 -16.80 12.95 -2.30
N GLU A 129 -17.39 12.34 -3.32
CA GLU A 129 -18.51 12.91 -4.08
C GLU A 129 -19.86 12.55 -3.43
N ASP A 130 -19.96 11.35 -2.85
CA ASP A 130 -21.09 10.90 -2.03
C ASP A 130 -20.63 10.64 -0.60
N GLU A 131 -21.21 11.35 0.37
CA GLU A 131 -20.86 11.20 1.78
C GLU A 131 -21.32 9.86 2.38
N SER A 132 -22.27 9.16 1.74
CA SER A 132 -22.67 7.81 2.14
C SER A 132 -21.52 6.80 2.03
N ALA A 133 -20.50 7.11 1.21
CA ALA A 133 -19.30 6.31 1.02
C ALA A 133 -18.28 6.43 2.17
N PHE A 134 -18.49 7.31 3.14
CA PHE A 134 -17.53 7.53 4.23
C PHE A 134 -17.10 6.26 4.98
N PRO A 135 -17.96 5.26 5.25
CA PRO A 135 -17.54 4.01 5.88
C PRO A 135 -16.41 3.29 5.13
N LEU A 136 -16.32 3.44 3.80
CA LEU A 136 -15.26 2.83 2.99
C LEU A 136 -13.88 3.46 3.26
N VAL A 137 -13.81 4.69 3.80
CA VAL A 137 -12.55 5.30 4.26
C VAL A 137 -11.94 4.49 5.40
N ALA A 138 -12.78 4.07 6.35
CA ALA A 138 -12.35 3.26 7.49
C ALA A 138 -11.91 1.86 7.02
N SER A 139 -12.69 1.19 6.16
CA SER A 139 -12.31 -0.10 5.59
C SER A 139 -11.00 -0.02 4.79
N SER A 140 -10.82 1.06 4.03
CA SER A 140 -9.62 1.30 3.22
C SER A 140 -8.35 1.40 4.07
N ILE A 141 -8.40 2.18 5.15
CA ILE A 141 -7.20 2.39 5.98
C ILE A 141 -6.86 1.16 6.83
N GLU A 142 -7.85 0.39 7.26
CA GLU A 142 -7.59 -0.89 7.94
C GLU A 142 -7.04 -1.95 6.98
N GLY A 143 -7.59 -2.07 5.77
CA GLY A 143 -7.05 -2.97 4.74
C GLY A 143 -5.60 -2.62 4.37
N LEU A 144 -5.28 -1.32 4.25
CA LEU A 144 -3.90 -0.88 4.05
C LEU A 144 -3.00 -1.26 5.24
N TYR A 145 -3.50 -1.11 6.46
CA TYR A 145 -2.74 -1.47 7.66
C TYR A 145 -2.49 -2.98 7.76
N ASP A 146 -3.43 -3.82 7.36
CA ASP A 146 -3.23 -5.27 7.32
C ASP A 146 -2.18 -5.66 6.26
N ILE A 147 -2.18 -5.01 5.09
CA ILE A 147 -1.10 -5.18 4.11
C ILE A 147 0.26 -4.76 4.70
N MET A 148 0.33 -3.65 5.44
CA MET A 148 1.57 -3.23 6.09
C MET A 148 2.12 -4.30 7.04
N LYS A 149 1.26 -4.95 7.84
CA LYS A 149 1.68 -6.04 8.75
C LYS A 149 2.24 -7.23 8.00
N VAL A 150 1.57 -7.66 6.93
CA VAL A 150 2.02 -8.80 6.12
C VAL A 150 3.36 -8.52 5.46
N VAL A 151 3.56 -7.31 4.92
CA VAL A 151 4.85 -6.91 4.33
C VAL A 151 5.96 -6.91 5.38
N ALA A 152 5.69 -6.39 6.58
CA ALA A 152 6.65 -6.43 7.67
C ALA A 152 7.04 -7.87 8.02
N ASP A 153 6.05 -8.76 8.20
CA ASP A 153 6.29 -10.18 8.50
C ASP A 153 7.07 -10.89 7.38
N TYR A 154 6.76 -10.59 6.12
CA TYR A 154 7.46 -11.12 4.96
C TYR A 154 8.95 -10.74 4.97
N VAL A 155 9.26 -9.46 5.17
CA VAL A 155 10.64 -8.96 5.19
C VAL A 155 11.41 -9.53 6.39
N ILE A 156 10.80 -9.59 7.58
CA ILE A 156 11.42 -10.18 8.78
C ILE A 156 11.79 -11.65 8.55
N LYS A 157 10.89 -12.44 7.94
CA LYS A 157 11.15 -13.86 7.64
C LYS A 157 12.31 -14.04 6.66
N GLN A 158 12.39 -13.20 5.62
CA GLN A 158 13.47 -13.28 4.64
C GLN A 158 14.83 -12.86 5.22
N HIS A 159 14.83 -11.83 6.07
CA HIS A 159 16.02 -11.36 6.76
C HIS A 159 16.64 -12.46 7.66
N ASN A 160 15.78 -13.19 8.39
CA ASN A 160 16.20 -14.29 9.25
C ASN A 160 16.74 -15.51 8.48
N THR A 161 16.31 -15.71 7.24
CA THR A 161 16.77 -16.84 6.41
C THR A 161 18.16 -16.59 5.80
N THR A 162 18.55 -15.33 5.63
CA THR A 162 19.83 -14.92 5.02
C THR A 162 20.99 -14.86 6.05
N THR A 163 20.66 -14.89 7.35
CA THR A 163 21.62 -14.68 8.44
C THR A 163 22.04 -16.00 9.14
N ASN A 164 21.53 -17.15 8.69
CA ASN A 164 21.92 -18.50 9.16
C ASN A 164 22.75 -19.21 8.10
#